data_AF-A0A920W1I0-F1
#
_entry.id   AF-A0A920W1I0-F1
#
_cell.length_a   1.000
_cell.length_b   1.000
_cell.length_c   1.000
_cell.angle_alpha   90.00
_cell.angle_beta   90.00
_cell.angle_gamma   90.00
#
_symmetry.space_group_name_H-M   'P 1'
#
loop_
_entity.id
_entity.type
_entity.pdbx_description
1 polymer ?
#
loop_
_entity_poly.entity_id
_entity_poly.type
_entity_poly.pdbx_seq_one_letter_code
_entity_poly.pdbx_strand_id
1 'polypeptide(L)'
;MFWHCWPRAIKKVGANTYRIFSEPDGTFPNHHPDPTVSEHLTDLIKKIRLGKSRTRYWFDGDADRIGVVDEKGNILWGDQLLTIFARDILSRNPGATIVGEVKCSQNLYKDIKNTEESR
;
A
#
# COMPACT_ATOMS: atom_id res chain seq x y z
N MET A 1 5.80 11.85 14.14
CA MET A 1 4.96 10.94 14.96
C MET A 1 4.76 9.58 14.28
N PHE A 2 4.33 9.52 13.01
CA PHE A 2 4.09 8.27 12.26
C PHE A 2 5.28 7.29 12.26
N TRP A 3 6.49 7.75 11.92
CA TRP A 3 7.71 6.93 11.82
C TRP A 3 8.08 6.15 13.09
N HIS A 4 7.64 6.63 14.25
CA HIS A 4 7.86 5.98 15.55
C HIS A 4 6.76 4.97 15.90
N CYS A 5 5.54 5.17 15.42
CA CYS A 5 4.39 4.31 15.70
C CYS A 5 4.31 3.10 14.75
N TRP A 6 4.68 3.27 13.49
CA TRP A 6 4.58 2.22 12.47
C TRP A 6 5.24 0.89 12.88
N PRO A 7 6.52 0.86 13.34
CA PRO A 7 7.15 -0.40 13.73
C PRO A 7 6.44 -1.08 14.91
N ARG A 8 5.87 -0.29 15.83
CA ARG A 8 5.13 -0.81 16.98
C ARG A 8 3.81 -1.45 16.53
N ALA A 9 3.11 -0.81 15.60
CA ALA A 9 1.87 -1.35 15.03
C ALA A 9 2.12 -2.66 14.27
N ILE A 10 3.14 -2.70 13.41
CA ILE A 10 3.48 -3.90 12.64
C ILE A 10 3.96 -5.05 13.54
N LYS A 11 4.71 -4.75 14.61
CA LYS A 11 5.10 -5.75 15.60
C LYS A 11 3.89 -6.36 16.32
N LYS A 12 2.84 -5.57 16.59
CA LYS A 12 1.60 -6.07 17.23
C LYS A 12 0.83 -7.05 16.35
N VAL A 13 0.96 -6.96 15.02
CA VAL A 13 0.36 -7.94 14.09
C VAL A 13 1.30 -9.12 13.78
N GLY A 14 2.39 -9.28 14.54
CA GLY A 14 3.31 -10.42 14.44
C GLY A 14 4.32 -10.34 13.29
N ALA A 15 4.47 -9.18 12.66
CA ALA A 15 5.39 -8.97 11.55
C ALA A 15 6.64 -8.17 11.97
N ASN A 16 7.75 -8.42 11.27
CA ASN A 16 8.99 -7.67 11.42
C ASN A 16 9.07 -6.54 10.39
N THR A 17 9.60 -5.38 10.79
CA THR A 17 9.80 -4.24 9.87
C THR A 17 11.26 -4.06 9.53
N TYR A 18 11.55 -3.92 8.24
CA TYR A 18 12.82 -3.39 7.76
C TYR A 18 12.61 -1.96 7.25
N ARG A 19 13.33 -0.99 7.83
CA ARG A 19 13.14 0.44 7.56
C ARG A 19 14.21 1.00 6.65
N ILE A 20 13.82 1.96 5.82
CA ILE A 20 14.70 2.71 4.91
C ILE A 20 14.19 4.14 4.93
N PHE A 21 15.10 5.12 4.98
CA PHE A 21 14.77 6.55 4.98
C PHE A 21 13.73 6.93 6.06
N SER A 22 13.79 6.28 7.24
CA SER A 22 12.78 6.43 8.29
C SER A 22 13.04 7.57 9.27
N GLU A 23 14.14 8.29 9.11
CA GLU A 23 14.45 9.46 9.91
C GLU A 23 13.82 10.69 9.25
N PRO A 24 13.02 11.48 9.98
CA PRO A 24 12.38 12.66 9.43
C PRO A 24 13.43 13.73 9.13
N ASP A 25 13.61 14.03 7.84
CA ASP A 25 14.49 15.08 7.34
C ASP A 25 13.77 15.89 6.25
N GLY A 26 13.52 17.17 6.55
CA GLY A 26 12.79 18.09 5.67
C GLY A 26 13.59 18.58 4.46
N THR A 27 14.89 18.27 4.36
CA THR A 27 15.68 18.58 3.16
C THR A 27 15.59 17.47 2.11
N PHE A 28 14.89 16.37 2.40
CA PHE A 28 14.68 15.23 1.52
C PHE A 28 15.96 14.74 0.81
N PRO A 29 17.02 14.35 1.55
CA PRO A 29 18.34 14.04 0.97
C PRO A 29 18.37 12.81 0.06
N ASN A 30 17.32 11.97 0.10
CA ASN A 30 17.22 10.75 -0.70
C ASN A 30 16.36 11.00 -1.96
N HIS A 31 15.08 11.29 -1.75
CA HIS A 31 14.11 11.66 -2.78
C HIS A 31 12.86 12.25 -2.09
N HIS A 32 11.98 12.88 -2.86
CA HIS A 32 10.72 13.39 -2.33
C HIS A 32 9.81 12.22 -1.89
N PRO A 33 9.07 12.33 -0.77
CA PRO A 33 8.18 11.27 -0.31
C PRO A 33 6.84 11.37 -1.06
N ASP A 34 6.79 10.85 -2.29
CA ASP A 34 5.56 10.80 -3.09
C ASP A 34 5.28 9.41 -3.68
N PRO A 35 4.35 8.62 -3.09
CA PRO A 35 4.08 7.22 -3.43
C PRO A 35 3.71 6.95 -4.89
N THR A 36 3.36 8.01 -5.64
CA THR A 36 2.93 7.92 -7.04
C THR A 36 4.10 7.91 -8.04
N VAL A 37 5.29 8.33 -7.61
CA VAL A 37 6.49 8.41 -8.46
C VAL A 37 7.28 7.10 -8.37
N SER A 38 7.17 6.28 -9.42
CA SER A 38 7.75 4.93 -9.44
C SER A 38 9.27 4.89 -9.32
N GLU A 39 9.95 5.96 -9.73
CA GLU A 39 11.41 6.10 -9.71
C GLU A 39 11.96 6.04 -8.29
N HIS A 40 11.22 6.63 -7.34
CA HIS A 40 11.54 6.63 -5.92
C HIS A 40 11.44 5.22 -5.28
N LEU A 41 10.68 4.31 -5.89
CA LEU A 41 10.55 2.92 -5.44
C LEU A 41 11.75 2.06 -5.81
N THR A 42 12.66 2.53 -6.66
CA THR A 42 13.79 1.73 -7.16
C THR A 42 14.63 1.14 -6.02
N ASP A 43 14.95 1.94 -5.00
CA ASP A 43 15.74 1.48 -3.85
C ASP A 43 14.95 0.56 -2.93
N LEU A 44 13.63 0.77 -2.86
CA LEU A 44 12.72 -0.10 -2.14
C LEU A 44 12.66 -1.50 -2.80
N ILE A 45 12.49 -1.55 -4.13
CA ILE A 45 12.38 -2.78 -4.95
C ILE A 45 13.70 -3.53 -4.97
N LYS A 46 14.84 -2.84 -5.15
CA LYS A 46 16.18 -3.47 -5.10
C LYS A 46 16.38 -4.28 -3.83
N LYS A 47 15.95 -3.75 -2.69
CA LYS A 47 16.08 -4.46 -1.42
C LYS A 47 15.06 -5.60 -1.23
N ILE A 48 13.93 -5.65 -1.97
CA ILE A 48 13.03 -6.84 -2.02
C ILE A 48 13.81 -8.01 -2.62
N ARG A 49 14.47 -7.79 -3.76
CA ARG A 49 15.22 -8.82 -4.49
C ARG A 49 16.37 -9.43 -3.68
N LEU A 50 16.86 -8.71 -2.67
CA LEU A 50 17.85 -9.22 -1.72
C LEU A 50 17.27 -10.13 -0.62
N GLY A 51 15.99 -10.53 -0.71
CA GLY A 51 15.34 -11.47 0.21
C GLY A 51 14.98 -10.88 1.58
N LYS A 52 15.04 -9.55 1.74
CA LYS A 52 14.89 -8.90 3.06
C LYS A 52 13.44 -8.61 3.47
N SER A 53 12.46 -8.79 2.58
CA SER A 53 11.04 -8.61 2.90
C SER A 53 10.13 -9.30 1.88
N ARG A 54 8.95 -9.75 2.30
CA ARG A 54 7.89 -10.31 1.43
C ARG A 54 7.01 -9.24 0.81
N THR A 55 6.79 -8.12 1.49
CA THR A 55 5.95 -7.02 1.00
C THR A 55 6.58 -5.72 1.47
N ARG A 56 6.38 -4.63 0.73
CA ARG A 56 6.87 -3.33 1.15
C ARG A 56 5.81 -2.27 1.06
N TYR A 57 5.92 -1.34 1.99
CA TYR A 57 5.02 -0.21 2.16
C TYR A 57 5.85 1.05 2.05
N TRP A 58 5.31 2.04 1.35
CA TRP A 58 5.89 3.35 1.22
C TRP A 58 4.81 4.41 1.44
N PHE A 59 5.18 5.51 2.08
CA PHE A 59 4.29 6.56 2.52
C PHE A 59 4.78 7.91 2.02
N ASP A 60 3.87 8.86 1.87
CA ASP A 60 4.26 10.25 1.72
C ASP A 60 4.63 10.91 3.06
N GLY A 61 4.91 12.21 3.01
CA GLY A 61 5.52 12.95 4.13
C GLY A 61 4.69 12.96 5.42
N ASP A 62 3.37 13.05 5.29
CA ASP A 62 2.38 13.04 6.37
C ASP A 62 1.64 11.70 6.51
N ALA A 63 1.90 10.75 5.61
CA ALA A 63 1.47 9.35 5.66
C ALA A 63 -0.04 9.13 5.52
N ASP A 64 -0.73 10.01 4.80
CA ASP A 64 -2.12 9.80 4.39
C ASP A 64 -2.23 8.99 3.08
N ARG A 65 -1.14 8.91 2.30
CA ARG A 65 -1.04 8.07 1.10
C ARG A 65 -0.08 6.91 1.32
N ILE A 66 -0.46 5.75 0.78
CA ILE A 66 0.33 4.52 0.84
C ILE A 66 0.53 3.92 -0.55
N GLY A 67 1.76 3.56 -0.86
CA GLY A 67 2.14 2.67 -1.96
C GLY A 67 2.55 1.31 -1.43
N VAL A 68 2.18 0.25 -2.15
CA VAL A 68 2.50 -1.13 -1.76
C VAL A 68 3.20 -1.84 -2.92
N VAL A 69 4.20 -2.63 -2.59
CA VAL A 69 4.92 -3.48 -3.54
C VAL A 69 4.85 -4.94 -3.08
N ASP A 70 4.45 -5.83 -3.97
CA ASP A 70 4.36 -7.26 -3.72
C ASP A 70 5.74 -7.95 -3.64
N GLU A 71 5.77 -9.25 -3.36
CA GLU A 71 7.01 -10.04 -3.24
C GLU A 71 7.80 -10.16 -4.55
N LYS A 72 7.14 -9.93 -5.69
CA LYS A 72 7.73 -9.99 -7.03
C LYS A 72 8.27 -8.63 -7.48
N GLY A 73 8.00 -7.58 -6.72
CA GLY A 73 8.40 -6.21 -7.04
C GLY A 73 7.37 -5.46 -7.90
N ASN A 74 6.15 -5.98 -8.05
CA ASN A 74 5.07 -5.26 -8.72
C ASN A 74 4.46 -4.22 -7.79
N ILE A 75 4.20 -3.04 -8.33
CA ILE A 75 3.48 -1.98 -7.62
C ILE A 75 2.00 -2.34 -7.61
N LEU A 76 1.40 -2.31 -6.42
CA LEU A 76 -0.05 -2.35 -6.25
C LEU A 76 -0.57 -0.92 -6.22
N TRP A 77 -1.27 -0.55 -7.29
CA TRP A 77 -1.83 0.79 -7.44
C TRP A 77 -3.06 0.97 -6.53
N GLY A 78 -3.45 2.23 -6.30
CA GLY A 78 -4.51 2.58 -5.35
C GLY A 78 -5.85 1.90 -5.64
N ASP A 79 -6.21 1.70 -6.90
CA ASP A 79 -7.42 1.00 -7.31
C ASP A 79 -7.36 -0.52 -7.02
N GLN A 80 -6.20 -1.13 -7.17
CA GLN A 80 -5.96 -2.52 -6.80
C GLN A 80 -6.03 -2.71 -5.28
N LEU A 81 -5.45 -1.78 -4.52
CA LEU A 81 -5.56 -1.77 -3.05
C LEU A 81 -7.01 -1.60 -2.61
N LEU A 82 -7.75 -0.67 -3.23
CA LEU A 82 -9.18 -0.46 -2.97
C LEU A 82 -9.98 -1.72 -3.28
N THR A 83 -9.64 -2.46 -4.35
CA THR A 83 -10.28 -3.74 -4.68
C THR A 83 -10.11 -4.76 -3.54
N ILE A 84 -8.89 -4.89 -3.00
CA ILE A 84 -8.60 -5.79 -1.87
C ILE A 84 -9.40 -5.40 -0.63
N PHE A 85 -9.43 -4.10 -0.28
CA PHE A 85 -10.20 -3.61 0.85
C PHE A 85 -11.71 -3.77 0.66
N ALA A 86 -12.22 -3.51 -0.54
CA ALA A 86 -13.63 -3.67 -0.87
C ALA A 86 -14.09 -5.11 -0.68
N ARG A 87 -13.33 -6.11 -1.18
CA ARG A 87 -13.63 -7.53 -0.98
C ARG A 87 -13.76 -7.89 0.51
N ASP A 88 -12.81 -7.44 1.32
CA ASP A 88 -12.81 -7.70 2.76
C ASP A 88 -13.98 -7.01 3.48
N ILE A 89 -14.26 -5.74 3.17
CA ILE A 89 -15.39 -4.98 3.74
C ILE A 89 -16.71 -5.64 3.35
N LEU A 90 -16.91 -5.96 2.08
CA LEU A 90 -18.12 -6.60 1.57
C LEU A 90 -18.31 -7.99 2.18
N SER A 91 -17.24 -8.71 2.54
CA SER A 91 -17.34 -10.00 3.24
C SER A 91 -17.94 -9.91 4.63
N ARG A 92 -17.76 -8.77 5.29
CA ARG A 92 -18.29 -8.51 6.64
C ARG A 92 -19.57 -7.67 6.60
N ASN A 93 -19.79 -6.93 5.51
CA ASN A 93 -20.91 -6.00 5.31
C ASN A 93 -21.49 -6.16 3.89
N PRO A 94 -22.29 -7.20 3.62
CA PRO A 94 -22.90 -7.40 2.31
C PRO A 94 -23.76 -6.19 1.89
N GLY A 95 -23.64 -5.77 0.62
CA GLY A 95 -24.37 -4.63 0.06
C GLY A 95 -23.85 -3.25 0.47
N ALA A 96 -22.71 -3.16 1.16
CA ALA A 96 -22.09 -1.88 1.50
C ALA A 96 -21.66 -1.12 0.23
N THR A 97 -21.90 0.18 0.20
CA THR A 97 -21.48 1.03 -0.92
C THR A 97 -19.96 1.27 -0.90
N ILE A 98 -19.30 1.01 -2.03
CA ILE A 98 -17.88 1.32 -2.23
C ILE A 98 -17.78 2.52 -3.18
N VAL A 99 -17.07 3.56 -2.75
CA VAL A 99 -16.86 4.78 -3.53
C VAL A 99 -15.46 4.75 -4.15
N GLY A 100 -15.38 4.88 -5.47
CA GLY A 100 -14.13 5.01 -6.23
C GLY A 100 -14.07 6.34 -7.00
N GLU A 101 -12.87 6.76 -7.38
CA GLU A 101 -12.69 7.94 -8.23
C GLU A 101 -12.77 7.60 -9.74
N VAL A 102 -12.84 8.63 -10.58
CA VAL A 102 -12.95 8.47 -12.05
C VAL A 102 -11.71 7.83 -12.70
N LYS A 103 -10.57 7.82 -12.00
CA LYS A 103 -9.32 7.23 -12.48
C LYS A 103 -9.18 5.75 -12.14
N CYS A 104 -10.07 5.19 -11.32
CA CYS A 104 -10.02 3.78 -10.98
C CYS A 104 -10.25 2.91 -12.22
N SER A 105 -9.53 1.79 -12.32
CA SER A 105 -9.73 0.83 -13.40
C SER A 105 -11.14 0.25 -13.41
N GLN A 106 -11.64 -0.09 -14.60
CA GLN A 106 -12.87 -0.87 -14.76
C GLN A 106 -12.80 -2.22 -14.03
N ASN A 107 -11.61 -2.75 -13.78
CA ASN A 107 -11.41 -4.00 -13.04
C ASN A 107 -11.94 -3.90 -11.61
N LEU A 108 -11.81 -2.76 -10.94
CA LEU A 108 -12.36 -2.53 -9.60
C LEU A 108 -13.89 -2.77 -9.59
N TYR A 109 -14.60 -2.11 -10.51
CA TYR A 109 -16.07 -2.18 -10.56
C TYR A 109 -16.57 -3.58 -10.95
N LYS A 110 -15.88 -4.24 -11.91
CA LYS A 110 -16.18 -5.63 -12.29
C LYS A 110 -16.00 -6.58 -11.11
N ASP A 111 -14.93 -6.40 -10.35
CA ASP A 111 -14.59 -7.26 -9.24
C ASP A 111 -15.58 -7.13 -8.06
N ILE A 112 -15.96 -5.90 -7.73
CA ILE A 112 -16.99 -5.62 -6.73
C ILE A 112 -18.30 -6.32 -7.12
N LYS A 113 -18.75 -6.14 -8.37
CA LYS A 113 -19.98 -6.77 -8.87
C LYS A 113 -19.92 -8.30 -8.79
N ASN A 114 -18.83 -8.91 -9.22
CA ASN A 114 -18.66 -10.37 -9.15
C ASN A 114 -18.66 -10.88 -7.70
N THR A 115 -18.08 -10.12 -6.77
CA THR A 115 -18.04 -10.47 -5.34
C THR A 115 -19.44 -10.49 -4.72
N GLU A 116 -20.33 -9.63 -5.19
CA GLU A 116 -21.73 -9.61 -4.76
C GLU A 116 -22.57 -10.71 -5.42
N GLU A 117 -22.33 -11.02 -6.71
CA GLU A 117 -23.05 -12.07 -7.45
C GLU A 117 -22.63 -13.51 -7.07
N SER A 118 -21.40 -13.71 -6.58
CA SER A 118 -20.88 -15.02 -6.20
C SER A 118 -21.36 -15.48 -4.81
N ARG A 119 -22.37 -14.83 -4.24
CA ARG A 119 -22.97 -15.12 -2.92
C ARG A 119 -24.42 -15.51 -3.06
#